data_AF-A0A4Q0TY04-F1
#
_entry.id   AF-A0A4Q0TY04-F1
#
_cell.length_a   1.000
_cell.length_b   1.000
_cell.length_c   1.000
_cell.angle_alpha   90.00
_cell.angle_beta   90.00
_cell.angle_gamma   90.00
#
_symmetry.space_group_name_H-M   'P 1'
#
loop_
_entity.id
_entity.type
_entity.pdbx_description
1 polymer ?
#
loop_
_entity_poly.entity_id
_entity_poly.type
_entity_poly.pdbx_seq_one_letter_code
_entity_poly.pdbx_strand_id
1 'polypeptide(L)'
;MNRLVIIGNGFDMAHGFKTSYMDFINWYWDQRVYTFSGNTTNVSEDCLCRLVIKDNVGINCWNVFVFNNSCFFKDIYRKERYSGSEVIQYIKDQPNIFSIECCPFFKTILQSIETKGWVDIENDYYQLLKVGMDSPGCNYTISELNEQFAFLQEKLIEYLHTIETDNVRNDLQNAIIDFFDPADFSTEGKKKALDNIGLDISSLADVEYNYGERDKLIPKRIMLLSFNYTKTAKMYGNFNITHNYIHGELEKPENIIFGYGDELDKSYQSILDMNDNELLRYVKSVKYLETRHYHDLLEFLLAAPFQVLIMGHSCGNSDRTLLNTVFEHENCVSIKPFYHKWEDGRDNYLELVQNISRNFTNMKLFRDRVVNKEQCKTM
;
A
#
# COMPACT_ATOMS: atom_id res chain seq x y z
N MET A 1 -17.54 -22.62 -3.68
CA MET A 1 -17.01 -21.47 -2.92
C MET A 1 -15.85 -20.83 -3.68
N ASN A 2 -15.67 -19.53 -3.53
CA ASN A 2 -14.60 -18.75 -4.19
C ASN A 2 -13.52 -18.34 -3.19
N ARG A 3 -12.38 -17.87 -3.68
CA ARG A 3 -11.31 -17.29 -2.85
C ARG A 3 -10.92 -15.91 -3.35
N LEU A 4 -10.97 -14.92 -2.47
CA LEU A 4 -10.42 -13.59 -2.70
C LEU A 4 -9.04 -13.53 -2.05
N VAL A 5 -8.02 -13.10 -2.79
CA VAL A 5 -6.69 -12.85 -2.25
C VAL A 5 -6.41 -11.37 -2.38
N ILE A 6 -6.32 -10.69 -1.24
CA ILE A 6 -6.01 -9.26 -1.16
C ILE A 6 -4.49 -9.12 -1.11
N ILE A 7 -3.93 -8.45 -2.11
CA ILE A 7 -2.48 -8.27 -2.30
C ILE A 7 -2.13 -6.80 -2.11
N GLY A 8 -1.15 -6.49 -1.27
CA GLY A 8 -0.60 -5.14 -1.10
C GLY A 8 0.93 -5.11 -1.09
N ASN A 9 1.53 -3.96 -0.78
CA ASN A 9 2.98 -3.73 -0.97
C ASN A 9 3.86 -4.75 -0.24
N GLY A 10 3.40 -5.27 0.89
CA GLY A 10 4.07 -6.34 1.63
C GLY A 10 4.26 -7.63 0.84
N PHE A 11 3.42 -7.88 -0.16
CA PHE A 11 3.58 -9.02 -1.06
C PHE A 11 4.83 -8.83 -1.91
N ASP A 12 4.98 -7.68 -2.55
CA ASP A 12 6.18 -7.32 -3.32
C ASP A 12 7.45 -7.34 -2.46
N MET A 13 7.37 -6.80 -1.24
CA MET A 13 8.49 -6.84 -0.28
C MET A 13 8.88 -8.28 0.09
N ALA A 14 7.90 -9.19 0.20
CA ALA A 14 8.18 -10.61 0.44
C ALA A 14 8.87 -11.32 -0.75
N HIS A 15 8.89 -10.70 -1.93
CA HIS A 15 9.70 -11.13 -3.08
C HIS A 15 11.09 -10.48 -3.12
N GLY A 16 11.37 -9.56 -2.17
CA GLY A 16 12.59 -8.76 -2.13
C GLY A 16 12.54 -7.49 -2.97
N PHE A 17 11.36 -7.10 -3.48
CA PHE A 17 11.23 -5.87 -4.26
C PHE A 17 11.12 -4.64 -3.35
N LYS A 18 11.78 -3.55 -3.75
CA LYS A 18 11.85 -2.29 -2.99
C LYS A 18 10.62 -1.43 -3.25
N THR A 19 9.44 -1.87 -2.83
CA THR A 19 8.18 -1.16 -3.10
C THR A 19 7.62 -0.44 -1.89
N SER A 20 8.40 -0.32 -0.81
CA SER A 20 7.99 0.48 0.34
C SER A 20 8.01 1.97 -0.01
N TYR A 21 7.16 2.77 0.65
CA TYR A 21 7.24 4.22 0.52
C TYR A 21 8.57 4.78 1.04
N MET A 22 9.26 4.08 1.94
CA MET A 22 10.60 4.49 2.36
C MET A 22 11.63 4.33 1.24
N ASP A 23 11.58 3.22 0.48
CA ASP A 23 12.45 3.02 -0.68
C ASP A 23 12.19 4.08 -1.75
N PHE A 24 10.91 4.41 -1.99
CA PHE A 24 10.50 5.50 -2.87
C PHE A 24 11.09 6.86 -2.44
N ILE A 25 10.99 7.23 -1.16
CA ILE A 25 11.49 8.52 -0.66
C ILE A 25 13.03 8.58 -0.73
N ASN A 26 13.71 7.46 -0.48
CA ASN A 26 15.16 7.37 -0.68
C ASN A 26 15.54 7.56 -2.16
N TRP A 27 14.84 6.90 -3.08
CA TRP A 27 15.02 7.11 -4.52
C TRP A 27 14.76 8.55 -4.93
N TYR A 28 13.73 9.19 -4.39
CA TYR A 28 13.45 10.60 -4.64
C TYR A 28 14.65 11.47 -4.22
N TRP A 29 15.22 11.24 -3.04
CA TRP A 29 16.42 11.97 -2.61
C TRP A 29 17.63 11.70 -3.50
N ASP A 30 17.82 10.47 -3.97
CA ASP A 30 18.84 10.16 -4.96
C ASP A 30 18.66 11.03 -6.20
N GLN A 31 17.44 11.09 -6.77
CA GLN A 31 17.13 11.93 -7.93
C GLN A 31 17.43 13.41 -7.67
N ARG A 32 16.99 13.95 -6.52
CA ARG A 32 17.30 15.34 -6.13
C ARG A 32 18.79 15.61 -6.15
N VAL A 33 19.57 14.72 -5.55
CA VAL A 33 21.03 14.86 -5.44
C VAL A 33 21.73 14.68 -6.80
N TYR A 34 21.23 13.81 -7.69
CA TYR A 34 21.71 13.67 -9.06
C TYR A 34 21.61 14.98 -9.85
N THR A 35 20.51 15.74 -9.68
CA THR A 35 20.32 17.00 -10.42
C THR A 35 21.34 18.09 -10.06
N PHE A 36 22.01 18.01 -8.92
CA PHE A 36 23.00 19.00 -8.51
C PHE A 36 24.16 19.14 -9.49
N SER A 37 24.55 18.04 -10.15
CA SER A 37 25.69 18.05 -11.10
C SER A 37 25.46 18.98 -12.29
N GLY A 38 24.20 19.15 -12.70
CA GLY A 38 23.80 20.04 -13.79
C GLY A 38 23.32 21.43 -13.34
N ASN A 39 23.16 21.65 -12.03
CA ASN A 39 22.57 22.90 -11.52
C ASN A 39 23.65 23.96 -11.26
N THR A 40 23.69 24.98 -12.12
CA THR A 40 24.64 26.10 -12.05
C THR A 40 24.18 27.26 -11.18
N THR A 41 23.11 27.09 -10.40
CA THR A 41 22.56 28.09 -9.47
C THR A 41 22.78 27.65 -8.02
N ASN A 42 22.57 28.58 -7.07
CA ASN A 42 22.60 28.29 -5.63
C ASN A 42 21.28 27.75 -5.09
N VAL A 43 20.25 27.60 -5.93
CA VAL A 43 18.93 27.10 -5.54
C VAL A 43 18.60 25.82 -6.31
N SER A 44 18.16 24.79 -5.61
CA SER A 44 17.60 23.59 -6.21
C SER A 44 16.23 23.36 -5.59
N GLU A 45 15.16 23.45 -6.38
CA GLU A 45 13.80 23.39 -5.87
C GLU A 45 12.90 22.51 -6.75
N ASP A 46 11.84 21.99 -6.15
CA ASP A 46 10.67 21.42 -6.80
C ASP A 46 9.44 21.60 -5.89
N CYS A 47 8.34 20.89 -6.19
CA CYS A 47 7.08 20.99 -5.46
C CYS A 47 7.20 20.59 -3.97
N LEU A 48 8.17 19.75 -3.60
CA LEU A 48 8.26 19.18 -2.25
C LEU A 48 9.30 19.90 -1.40
N CYS A 49 10.43 20.30 -1.98
CA CYS A 49 11.46 20.98 -1.22
C CYS A 49 12.33 21.95 -2.03
N ARG A 50 12.84 22.94 -1.31
CA ARG A 50 13.76 23.96 -1.79
C ARG A 50 15.05 23.91 -0.99
N LEU A 51 16.16 23.72 -1.68
CA LEU A 51 17.52 23.60 -1.16
C LEU A 51 18.33 24.81 -1.62
N VAL A 52 18.90 25.55 -0.68
CA VAL A 52 19.62 26.80 -0.97
C VAL A 52 21.02 26.76 -0.38
N ILE A 53 22.02 27.12 -1.18
CA ILE A 53 23.36 27.47 -0.71
C ILE A 53 23.35 28.96 -0.35
N LYS A 54 23.66 29.27 0.90
CA LYS A 54 23.66 30.64 1.42
C LYS A 54 24.81 31.44 0.81
N ASP A 55 24.64 32.76 0.74
CA ASP A 55 25.65 33.64 0.16
C ASP A 55 26.96 33.66 0.96
N ASN A 56 28.07 33.97 0.30
CA ASN A 56 29.41 34.17 0.89
C ASN A 56 30.09 32.93 1.52
N VAL A 57 29.66 31.72 1.16
CA VAL A 57 30.21 30.46 1.74
C VAL A 57 31.25 29.74 0.86
N GLY A 58 31.79 30.40 -0.16
CA GLY A 58 32.82 29.82 -1.06
C GLY A 58 32.30 28.73 -2.01
N ILE A 59 31.01 28.40 -1.95
CA ILE A 59 30.30 27.50 -2.85
C ILE A 59 29.21 28.33 -3.54
N ASN A 60 29.39 28.61 -4.83
CA ASN A 60 28.50 29.54 -5.53
C ASN A 60 27.27 28.86 -6.15
N CYS A 61 27.31 27.54 -6.33
CA CYS A 61 26.24 26.77 -6.97
C CYS A 61 26.37 25.26 -6.71
N TRP A 62 25.29 24.53 -6.98
CA TRP A 62 25.17 23.10 -6.69
C TRP A 62 26.14 22.21 -7.50
N ASN A 63 26.46 22.56 -8.74
CA ASN A 63 27.47 21.82 -9.51
C ASN A 63 28.88 21.98 -8.92
N VAL A 64 29.21 23.14 -8.35
CA VAL A 64 30.46 23.37 -7.60
C VAL A 64 30.44 22.60 -6.28
N PHE A 65 29.29 22.52 -5.59
CA PHE A 65 29.14 21.65 -4.42
C PHE A 65 29.48 20.19 -4.77
N VAL A 66 28.96 19.66 -5.88
CA VAL A 66 29.28 18.31 -6.36
C VAL A 66 30.77 18.15 -6.67
N PHE A 67 31.38 19.13 -7.35
CA PHE A 67 32.80 19.08 -7.68
C PHE A 67 33.68 19.04 -6.42
N ASN A 68 33.41 19.93 -5.47
CA ASN A 68 34.14 20.03 -4.20
C ASN A 68 33.94 18.78 -3.33
N ASN A 69 32.76 18.16 -3.39
CA ASN A 69 32.42 16.95 -2.65
C ASN A 69 32.40 15.72 -3.56
N SER A 70 33.30 15.65 -4.54
CA SER A 70 33.28 14.59 -5.55
C SER A 70 33.36 13.17 -4.99
N CYS A 71 33.82 12.97 -3.74
CA CYS A 71 33.74 11.70 -3.02
C CYS A 71 32.31 11.20 -2.76
N PHE A 72 31.31 12.08 -2.67
CA PHE A 72 29.89 11.70 -2.57
C PHE A 72 29.32 11.21 -3.91
N PHE A 73 29.97 11.54 -5.03
CA PHE A 73 29.40 11.42 -6.38
C PHE A 73 30.23 10.56 -7.35
N LYS A 74 31.52 10.32 -7.08
CA LYS A 74 32.42 9.54 -7.94
C LYS A 74 32.75 8.18 -7.34
N ASP A 75 32.39 7.15 -8.09
CA ASP A 75 32.83 5.77 -7.92
C ASP A 75 33.96 5.48 -8.92
N ILE A 76 35.22 5.69 -8.52
CA ILE A 76 36.37 5.21 -9.33
C ILE A 76 37.04 3.99 -8.67
N TYR A 77 36.84 3.76 -7.36
CA TYR A 77 37.54 2.68 -6.64
C TYR A 77 36.75 2.04 -5.47
N ARG A 78 35.45 2.33 -5.26
CA ARG A 78 34.66 1.73 -4.16
C ARG A 78 33.19 1.54 -4.55
N LYS A 79 32.70 0.31 -4.41
CA LYS A 79 31.33 -0.16 -4.68
C LYS A 79 30.17 0.61 -4.02
N GLU A 80 30.40 1.65 -3.20
CA GLU A 80 29.33 2.36 -2.47
C GLU A 80 29.48 3.87 -2.62
N ARG A 81 28.56 4.46 -3.40
CA ARG A 81 28.27 5.89 -3.45
C ARG A 81 27.37 6.26 -2.27
N TYR A 82 27.53 7.45 -1.70
CA TYR A 82 26.58 7.98 -0.72
C TYR A 82 25.18 8.07 -1.33
N SER A 83 24.19 7.58 -0.59
CA SER A 83 22.78 7.75 -0.92
C SER A 83 22.39 9.23 -0.85
N GLY A 84 21.35 9.60 -1.60
CA GLY A 84 20.79 10.94 -1.58
C GLY A 84 20.37 11.35 -0.18
N SER A 85 19.79 10.43 0.60
CA SER A 85 19.43 10.64 2.00
C SER A 85 20.64 11.03 2.87
N GLU A 86 21.80 10.39 2.69
CA GLU A 86 23.03 10.75 3.42
C GLU A 86 23.58 12.12 3.00
N VAL A 87 23.55 12.44 1.71
CA VAL A 87 23.96 13.77 1.22
C VAL A 87 23.04 14.86 1.77
N ILE A 88 21.73 14.61 1.80
CA ILE A 88 20.74 15.53 2.37
C ILE A 88 20.95 15.68 3.87
N GLN A 89 21.31 14.61 4.59
CA GLN A 89 21.66 14.70 6.01
C GLN A 89 22.91 15.57 6.23
N TYR A 90 23.95 15.39 5.41
CA TYR A 90 25.14 16.26 5.45
C TYR A 90 24.79 17.75 5.25
N ILE A 91 23.86 18.04 4.33
CA ILE A 91 23.37 19.41 4.09
C ILE A 91 22.62 19.94 5.32
N LYS A 92 21.76 19.12 5.94
CA LYS A 92 21.02 19.48 7.17
C LYS A 92 21.96 19.79 8.35
N ASP A 93 23.06 19.04 8.46
CA ASP A 93 24.04 19.20 9.54
C ASP A 93 24.87 20.49 9.42
N GLN A 94 24.75 21.23 8.31
CA GLN A 94 25.44 22.49 8.05
C GLN A 94 24.47 23.66 7.80
N PRO A 95 23.64 24.03 8.79
CA PRO A 95 22.62 25.06 8.63
C PRO A 95 23.22 26.47 8.42
N ASN A 96 24.50 26.68 8.71
CA ASN A 96 25.18 27.94 8.42
C ASN A 96 25.51 28.11 6.94
N ILE A 97 25.57 27.02 6.19
CA ILE A 97 25.95 26.99 4.76
C ILE A 97 24.72 26.75 3.89
N PHE A 98 23.78 25.91 4.36
CA PHE A 98 22.62 25.52 3.58
C PHE A 98 21.29 25.89 4.27
N SER A 99 20.25 26.04 3.47
CA SER A 99 18.84 26.10 3.91
C SER A 99 18.06 25.00 3.21
N ILE A 100 17.17 24.34 3.95
CA ILE A 100 16.23 23.33 3.44
C ILE A 100 14.83 23.75 3.87
N GLU A 101 13.98 24.01 2.89
CA GLU A 101 12.58 24.37 3.08
C GLU A 101 11.72 23.29 2.41
N CYS A 102 11.07 22.44 3.22
CA CYS A 102 10.10 21.46 2.73
C CYS A 102 8.67 21.98 2.86
N CYS A 103 7.81 21.61 1.92
CA CYS A 103 6.38 21.86 2.02
C CYS A 103 5.78 21.12 3.24
N PRO A 104 4.64 21.57 3.78
CA PRO A 104 4.02 20.95 4.95
C PRO A 104 3.74 19.46 4.77
N PHE A 105 3.30 19.05 3.58
CA PHE A 105 3.02 17.64 3.30
C PHE A 105 4.27 16.77 3.38
N PHE A 106 5.34 17.19 2.69
CA PHE A 106 6.57 16.43 2.69
C PHE A 106 7.25 16.41 4.07
N LYS A 107 7.09 17.47 4.89
CA LYS A 107 7.52 17.46 6.29
C LYS A 107 6.83 16.37 7.10
N THR A 108 5.53 16.21 6.95
CA THR A 108 4.77 15.14 7.62
C THR A 108 5.28 13.75 7.21
N ILE A 109 5.53 13.54 5.91
CA ILE A 109 6.09 12.28 5.40
C ILE A 109 7.45 11.97 6.03
N LEU A 110 8.36 12.95 6.02
CA LEU A 110 9.71 12.79 6.60
C LEU A 110 9.64 12.54 8.11
N GLN A 111 8.76 13.23 8.83
CA GLN A 111 8.56 13.02 10.27
C GLN A 111 7.98 11.64 10.58
N SER A 112 7.02 11.15 9.80
CA SER A 112 6.48 9.78 9.92
C SER A 112 7.59 8.74 9.77
N ILE A 113 8.45 8.89 8.75
CA ILE A 113 9.60 8.02 8.53
C ILE A 113 10.58 8.07 9.71
N GLU A 114 10.97 9.27 10.16
CA GLU A 114 11.95 9.44 11.24
C GLU A 114 11.45 8.87 12.58
N THR A 115 10.16 9.05 12.89
CA THR A 115 9.61 8.67 14.19
C THR A 115 9.07 7.24 14.25
N LYS A 116 8.58 6.70 13.12
CA LYS A 116 7.93 5.38 13.06
C LYS A 116 8.70 4.35 12.23
N GLY A 117 9.61 4.79 11.37
CA GLY A 117 10.32 3.94 10.40
C GLY A 117 9.50 3.59 9.15
N TRP A 118 8.27 4.11 9.03
CA TRP A 118 7.37 3.91 7.88
C TRP A 118 6.44 5.11 7.72
N VAL A 119 5.77 5.19 6.57
CA VAL A 119 4.81 6.24 6.25
C VAL A 119 3.61 5.67 5.50
N ASP A 120 2.44 6.23 5.72
CA ASP A 120 1.25 6.04 4.90
C ASP A 120 0.91 7.38 4.27
N ILE A 121 1.39 7.59 3.04
CA ILE A 121 1.33 8.87 2.34
C ILE A 121 -0.13 9.30 2.10
N GLU A 122 -1.02 8.34 1.82
CA GLU A 122 -2.44 8.59 1.58
C GLU A 122 -3.15 9.04 2.85
N ASN A 123 -2.87 8.38 3.99
CA ASN A 123 -3.41 8.80 5.27
C ASN A 123 -2.82 10.14 5.72
N ASP A 124 -1.52 10.37 5.55
CA ASP A 124 -0.88 11.63 5.93
C ASP A 124 -1.44 12.81 5.12
N TYR A 125 -1.72 12.61 3.83
CA TYR A 125 -2.48 13.56 3.00
C TYR A 125 -3.88 13.80 3.57
N TYR A 126 -4.62 12.74 3.91
CA TYR A 126 -5.97 12.87 4.46
C TYR A 126 -6.00 13.62 5.80
N GLN A 127 -5.01 13.41 6.68
CA GLN A 127 -4.92 14.16 7.93
C GLN A 127 -4.66 15.65 7.69
N LEU A 128 -3.79 16.00 6.73
CA LEU A 128 -3.57 17.40 6.35
C LEU A 128 -4.82 18.02 5.74
N LEU A 129 -5.55 17.28 4.91
CA LEU A 129 -6.83 17.74 4.37
C LEU A 129 -7.79 18.17 5.50
N LYS A 130 -7.93 17.35 6.55
CA LYS A 130 -8.76 17.68 7.73
C LYS A 130 -8.23 18.92 8.47
N VAL A 131 -6.92 19.01 8.67
CA VAL A 131 -6.31 20.16 9.36
C VAL A 131 -6.53 21.46 8.58
N GLY A 132 -6.38 21.42 7.25
CA GLY A 132 -6.63 22.57 6.38
C GLY A 132 -8.09 23.04 6.38
N MET A 133 -9.04 22.14 6.63
CA MET A 133 -10.46 22.47 6.80
C MET A 133 -10.74 23.17 8.15
N ASP A 134 -10.16 22.67 9.24
CA ASP A 134 -10.44 23.14 10.59
C ASP A 134 -9.70 24.44 10.95
N SER A 135 -8.63 24.78 10.22
CA SER A 135 -7.73 25.89 10.55
C SER A 135 -7.64 26.93 9.42
N PRO A 136 -8.43 28.02 9.46
CA PRO A 136 -8.40 29.12 8.48
C PRO A 136 -7.07 29.91 8.40
N GLY A 137 -6.04 29.50 9.17
CA GLY A 137 -4.69 30.08 9.19
C GLY A 137 -3.59 29.07 8.93
N CYS A 138 -3.90 27.91 8.33
CA CYS A 138 -2.89 26.94 7.91
C CYS A 138 -1.91 27.56 6.90
N ASN A 139 -0.66 27.11 6.94
CA ASN A 139 0.43 27.60 6.08
C ASN A 139 0.40 27.02 4.66
N TYR A 140 -0.73 26.49 4.22
CA TYR A 140 -0.98 25.96 2.89
C TYR A 140 -2.48 26.03 2.57
N THR A 141 -2.79 26.02 1.28
CA THR A 141 -4.13 25.87 0.72
C THR A 141 -4.38 24.44 0.27
N ILE A 142 -5.66 24.05 0.14
CA ILE A 142 -6.03 22.72 -0.37
C ILE A 142 -5.53 22.51 -1.81
N SER A 143 -5.54 23.56 -2.64
CA SER A 143 -4.98 23.49 -4.00
C SER A 143 -3.49 23.15 -3.98
N GLU A 144 -2.69 23.82 -3.13
CA GLU A 144 -1.26 23.51 -2.98
C GLU A 144 -1.03 22.09 -2.46
N LEU A 145 -1.83 21.62 -1.51
CA LEU A 145 -1.76 20.23 -1.02
C LEU A 145 -2.08 19.23 -2.14
N ASN A 146 -3.08 19.52 -2.97
CA ASN A 146 -3.48 18.70 -4.12
C ASN A 146 -2.40 18.64 -5.20
N GLU A 147 -1.71 19.75 -5.44
CA GLU A 147 -0.57 19.83 -6.37
C GLU A 147 0.63 19.03 -5.84
N GLN A 148 0.94 19.12 -4.54
CA GLN A 148 2.00 18.34 -3.90
C GLN A 148 1.72 16.84 -3.95
N PHE A 149 0.46 16.45 -3.75
CA PHE A 149 0.02 15.06 -3.85
C PHE A 149 0.12 14.52 -5.29
N ALA A 150 -0.31 15.31 -6.28
CA ALA A 150 -0.15 14.97 -7.70
C ALA A 150 1.33 14.75 -8.06
N PHE A 151 2.21 15.66 -7.64
CA PHE A 151 3.63 15.56 -7.91
C PHE A 151 4.26 14.31 -7.29
N LEU A 152 3.87 13.96 -6.06
CA LEU A 152 4.30 12.71 -5.42
C LEU A 152 3.81 11.47 -6.15
N GLN A 153 2.57 11.48 -6.66
CA GLN A 153 2.03 10.39 -7.47
C GLN A 153 2.86 10.19 -8.75
N GLU A 154 3.15 11.27 -9.47
CA GLU A 154 4.00 11.21 -10.68
C GLU A 154 5.37 10.62 -10.38
N LYS A 155 6.01 11.07 -9.29
CA LYS A 155 7.31 10.54 -8.84
C LYS A 155 7.24 9.10 -8.37
N LEU A 156 6.16 8.69 -7.72
CA LEU A 156 5.95 7.30 -7.35
C LEU A 156 5.84 6.42 -8.59
N ILE A 157 5.10 6.85 -9.61
CA ILE A 157 4.98 6.13 -10.88
C ILE A 157 6.34 6.01 -11.57
N GLU A 158 7.10 7.11 -11.68
CA GLU A 158 8.47 7.10 -12.22
C GLU A 158 9.35 6.09 -11.47
N TYR A 159 9.30 6.11 -10.14
CA TYR A 159 10.08 5.21 -9.30
C TYR A 159 9.73 3.74 -9.56
N LEU A 160 8.44 3.40 -9.53
CA LEU A 160 8.00 2.02 -9.66
C LEU A 160 8.35 1.40 -11.02
N HIS A 161 8.46 2.21 -12.09
CA HIS A 161 8.99 1.75 -13.39
C HIS A 161 10.48 1.37 -13.35
N THR A 162 11.23 1.82 -12.35
CA THR A 162 12.64 1.44 -12.17
C THR A 162 12.81 0.09 -11.46
N ILE A 163 11.74 -0.48 -10.92
CA ILE A 163 11.77 -1.73 -10.16
C ILE A 163 11.57 -2.92 -11.10
N GLU A 164 12.55 -3.82 -11.13
CA GLU A 164 12.44 -5.11 -11.80
C GLU A 164 11.74 -6.13 -10.89
N THR A 165 10.67 -6.76 -11.39
CA THR A 165 9.90 -7.76 -10.63
C THR A 165 9.93 -9.11 -11.34
N ASP A 166 11.01 -9.87 -11.14
CA ASP A 166 11.26 -11.13 -11.88
C ASP A 166 11.44 -12.36 -10.97
N ASN A 167 11.07 -12.24 -9.69
CA ASN A 167 11.13 -13.33 -8.70
C ASN A 167 9.74 -13.92 -8.41
N VAL A 168 9.55 -15.23 -8.62
CA VAL A 168 8.32 -15.97 -8.30
C VAL A 168 8.52 -16.84 -7.06
N ARG A 169 7.59 -16.81 -6.11
CA ARG A 169 7.61 -17.64 -4.91
C ARG A 169 6.58 -18.78 -4.98
N ASN A 170 7.07 -20.00 -5.18
CA ASN A 170 6.23 -21.20 -5.32
C ASN A 170 5.40 -21.51 -4.05
N ASP A 171 5.90 -21.17 -2.87
CA ASP A 171 5.17 -21.33 -1.61
C ASP A 171 3.91 -20.45 -1.55
N LEU A 172 3.99 -19.21 -2.07
CA LEU A 172 2.83 -18.31 -2.16
C LEU A 172 1.85 -18.76 -3.24
N GLN A 173 2.35 -19.25 -4.38
CA GLN A 173 1.50 -19.83 -5.42
C GLN A 173 0.69 -21.01 -4.86
N ASN A 174 1.36 -21.91 -4.14
CA ASN A 174 0.70 -23.06 -3.50
C ASN A 174 -0.33 -22.61 -2.46
N ALA A 175 -0.04 -21.56 -1.67
CA ALA A 175 -0.97 -21.02 -0.70
C ALA A 175 -2.22 -20.38 -1.34
N ILE A 176 -2.06 -19.70 -2.48
CA ILE A 176 -3.16 -19.09 -3.24
C ILE A 176 -4.15 -20.15 -3.73
N ILE A 177 -3.65 -21.25 -4.30
CA ILE A 177 -4.46 -22.32 -4.91
C ILE A 177 -4.84 -23.45 -3.94
N ASP A 178 -4.40 -23.36 -2.67
CA ASP A 178 -4.60 -24.38 -1.65
C ASP A 178 -6.09 -24.73 -1.45
N PHE A 179 -6.37 -25.91 -0.93
CA PHE A 179 -7.74 -26.30 -0.61
C PHE A 179 -8.29 -25.43 0.53
N PHE A 180 -9.61 -25.35 0.63
CA PHE A 180 -10.23 -24.77 1.81
C PHE A 180 -10.05 -25.69 3.02
N ASP A 181 -9.76 -25.10 4.16
CA ASP A 181 -9.84 -25.76 5.46
C ASP A 181 -11.19 -25.41 6.12
N PRO A 182 -12.11 -26.37 6.29
CA PRO A 182 -13.39 -26.13 6.96
C PRO A 182 -13.28 -25.67 8.42
N ALA A 183 -12.11 -25.81 9.06
CA ALA A 183 -11.83 -25.23 10.38
C ALA A 183 -11.63 -23.71 10.33
N ASP A 184 -11.28 -23.15 9.17
CA ASP A 184 -11.14 -21.70 8.99
C ASP A 184 -12.50 -20.99 8.88
N PHE A 185 -13.60 -21.72 8.65
CA PHE A 185 -14.90 -21.10 8.38
C PHE A 185 -15.55 -20.54 9.65
N SER A 186 -16.03 -19.30 9.56
CA SER A 186 -16.82 -18.64 10.60
C SER A 186 -18.03 -19.45 11.04
N THR A 187 -18.46 -19.27 12.28
CA THR A 187 -19.60 -20.02 12.84
C THR A 187 -20.87 -19.74 12.03
N GLU A 188 -21.11 -18.48 11.67
CA GLU A 188 -22.29 -18.08 10.90
C GLU A 188 -22.19 -18.51 9.42
N GLY A 189 -20.98 -18.48 8.84
CA GLY A 189 -20.74 -18.79 7.43
C GLY A 189 -20.56 -20.28 7.12
N LYS A 190 -20.22 -21.12 8.12
CA LYS A 190 -19.81 -22.51 7.91
C LYS A 190 -20.87 -23.34 7.20
N LYS A 191 -22.13 -23.30 7.66
CA LYS A 191 -23.22 -24.05 7.03
C LYS A 191 -23.39 -23.64 5.56
N LYS A 192 -23.47 -22.34 5.31
CA LYS A 192 -23.61 -21.78 3.96
C LYS A 192 -22.43 -22.17 3.04
N ALA A 193 -21.21 -22.18 3.58
CA ALA A 193 -20.01 -22.61 2.87
C ALA A 193 -20.10 -24.10 2.47
N LEU A 194 -20.40 -24.97 3.44
CA LEU A 194 -20.50 -26.41 3.27
C LEU A 194 -21.62 -26.81 2.30
N ASP A 195 -22.80 -26.21 2.46
CA ASP A 195 -23.94 -26.41 1.55
C ASP A 195 -23.57 -26.00 0.11
N ASN A 196 -22.82 -24.91 -0.08
CA ASN A 196 -22.40 -24.44 -1.40
C ASN A 196 -21.38 -25.34 -2.10
N ILE A 197 -20.48 -25.98 -1.34
CA ILE A 197 -19.51 -26.94 -1.87
C ILE A 197 -20.07 -28.36 -1.95
N GLY A 198 -21.25 -28.61 -1.38
CA GLY A 198 -21.89 -29.93 -1.38
C GLY A 198 -21.24 -30.90 -0.40
N LEU A 199 -20.77 -30.40 0.75
CA LEU A 199 -20.26 -31.18 1.88
C LEU A 199 -21.27 -31.15 3.03
N ASP A 200 -21.46 -32.27 3.71
CA ASP A 200 -22.16 -32.31 5.00
C ASP A 200 -21.15 -32.13 6.14
N ILE A 201 -21.57 -31.50 7.24
CA ILE A 201 -20.80 -31.41 8.48
C ILE A 201 -20.42 -32.81 8.98
N SER A 202 -21.34 -33.78 8.83
CA SER A 202 -21.12 -35.16 9.25
C SER A 202 -19.98 -35.85 8.50
N SER A 203 -19.69 -35.44 7.25
CA SER A 203 -18.67 -36.07 6.41
C SER A 203 -17.27 -35.47 6.57
N LEU A 204 -17.10 -34.39 7.36
CA LEU A 204 -15.82 -33.68 7.50
C LEU A 204 -14.66 -34.57 7.98
N ALA A 205 -14.94 -35.55 8.85
CA ALA A 205 -13.93 -36.49 9.35
C ALA A 205 -13.40 -37.45 8.26
N ASP A 206 -14.18 -37.68 7.22
CA ASP A 206 -13.86 -38.64 6.15
C ASP A 206 -13.29 -37.97 4.89
N VAL A 207 -13.29 -36.62 4.83
CA VAL A 207 -12.83 -35.85 3.65
C VAL A 207 -11.37 -36.15 3.32
N GLU A 208 -10.52 -36.39 4.32
CA GLU A 208 -9.10 -36.72 4.09
C GLU A 208 -8.92 -38.04 3.33
N TYR A 209 -9.87 -38.98 3.46
CA TYR A 209 -9.81 -40.31 2.88
C TYR A 209 -10.65 -40.45 1.60
N ASN A 210 -11.56 -39.50 1.32
CA ASN A 210 -12.41 -39.51 0.15
C ASN A 210 -11.99 -38.43 -0.87
N TYR A 211 -11.33 -38.88 -1.93
CA TYR A 211 -10.80 -38.01 -2.99
C TYR A 211 -11.88 -37.12 -3.61
N GLY A 212 -13.08 -37.66 -3.83
CA GLY A 212 -14.19 -36.90 -4.42
C GLY A 212 -14.73 -35.80 -3.50
N GLU A 213 -14.69 -36.01 -2.19
CA GLU A 213 -15.06 -34.98 -1.20
C GLU A 213 -13.95 -33.94 -1.06
N ARG A 214 -12.68 -34.36 -1.16
CA ARG A 214 -11.52 -33.46 -1.12
C ARG A 214 -11.50 -32.50 -2.30
N ASP A 215 -11.87 -32.96 -3.50
CA ASP A 215 -11.94 -32.11 -4.70
C ASP A 215 -13.00 -30.98 -4.56
N LYS A 216 -14.01 -31.15 -3.71
CA LYS A 216 -15.01 -30.10 -3.42
C LYS A 216 -14.42 -28.92 -2.64
N LEU A 217 -13.27 -29.11 -1.98
CA LEU A 217 -12.54 -28.05 -1.28
C LEU A 217 -11.68 -27.19 -2.21
N ILE A 218 -11.63 -27.48 -3.50
CA ILE A 218 -10.91 -26.67 -4.49
C ILE A 218 -11.68 -25.36 -4.74
N PRO A 219 -11.03 -24.19 -4.66
CA PRO A 219 -11.65 -22.93 -5.04
C PRO A 219 -12.17 -22.96 -6.48
N LYS A 220 -13.46 -22.64 -6.69
CA LYS A 220 -14.03 -22.59 -8.05
C LYS A 220 -13.51 -21.41 -8.87
N ARG A 221 -13.41 -20.24 -8.21
CA ARG A 221 -12.84 -19.01 -8.75
C ARG A 221 -11.92 -18.39 -7.72
N ILE A 222 -10.78 -17.88 -8.17
CA ILE A 222 -9.84 -17.13 -7.37
C ILE A 222 -9.68 -15.75 -7.99
N MET A 223 -9.84 -14.69 -7.19
CA MET A 223 -9.52 -13.33 -7.60
C MET A 223 -8.32 -12.84 -6.80
N LEU A 224 -7.25 -12.46 -7.50
CA LEU A 224 -6.14 -11.72 -6.94
C LEU A 224 -6.49 -10.23 -7.04
N LEU A 225 -6.97 -9.66 -5.94
CA LEU A 225 -7.29 -8.25 -5.80
C LEU A 225 -6.02 -7.50 -5.40
N SER A 226 -5.33 -6.92 -6.37
CA SER A 226 -4.07 -6.22 -6.16
C SER A 226 -4.28 -4.73 -5.94
N PHE A 227 -3.75 -4.25 -4.82
CA PHE A 227 -3.59 -2.84 -4.46
C PHE A 227 -2.20 -2.32 -4.86
N ASN A 228 -1.36 -3.18 -5.44
CA ASN A 228 -0.05 -2.78 -5.96
C ASN A 228 -0.20 -2.35 -7.41
N TYR A 229 0.67 -1.45 -7.84
CA TYR A 229 0.73 -1.01 -9.23
C TYR A 229 1.61 -1.91 -10.10
N THR A 230 2.49 -2.71 -9.47
CA THR A 230 3.49 -3.55 -10.13
C THR A 230 2.89 -4.82 -10.75
N LYS A 231 3.64 -5.45 -11.66
CA LYS A 231 3.22 -6.70 -12.34
C LYS A 231 3.29 -7.95 -11.43
N THR A 232 3.65 -7.83 -10.15
CA THR A 232 3.90 -8.99 -9.27
C THR A 232 2.71 -9.93 -9.17
N ALA A 233 1.48 -9.41 -9.06
CA ALA A 233 0.29 -10.25 -9.00
C ALA A 233 0.07 -11.07 -10.29
N LYS A 234 0.42 -10.53 -11.46
CA LYS A 234 0.33 -11.23 -12.77
C LYS A 234 1.26 -12.44 -12.88
N MET A 235 2.27 -12.55 -12.01
CA MET A 235 3.19 -13.67 -11.99
C MET A 235 2.54 -14.96 -11.45
N TYR A 236 1.39 -14.84 -10.79
CA TYR A 236 0.67 -15.93 -10.13
C TYR A 236 -0.53 -16.38 -10.96
N GLY A 237 -0.42 -17.50 -11.65
CA GLY A 237 -1.45 -17.98 -12.58
C GLY A 237 -2.01 -19.35 -12.21
N ASN A 238 -3.29 -19.58 -12.55
CA ASN A 238 -3.93 -20.89 -12.56
C ASN A 238 -5.19 -20.81 -13.44
N PHE A 239 -5.75 -21.95 -13.86
CA PHE A 239 -6.92 -21.99 -14.76
C PHE A 239 -8.17 -21.27 -14.22
N ASN A 240 -8.25 -21.07 -12.91
CA ASN A 240 -9.36 -20.44 -12.20
C ASN A 240 -8.99 -19.08 -11.56
N ILE A 241 -7.80 -18.54 -11.84
CA ILE A 241 -7.32 -17.25 -11.30
C ILE A 241 -7.70 -16.11 -12.25
N THR A 242 -8.17 -15.02 -11.65
CA THR A 242 -8.40 -13.73 -12.31
C THR A 242 -7.66 -12.64 -11.55
N HIS A 243 -7.11 -11.65 -12.26
CA HIS A 243 -6.39 -10.53 -11.68
C HIS A 243 -7.26 -9.28 -11.73
N ASN A 244 -7.36 -8.57 -10.60
CA ASN A 244 -8.08 -7.31 -10.51
C ASN A 244 -7.19 -6.28 -9.82
N TYR A 245 -6.73 -5.29 -10.58
CA TYR A 245 -5.89 -4.20 -10.11
C TYR A 245 -6.78 -3.04 -9.66
N ILE A 246 -7.21 -3.08 -8.40
CA ILE A 246 -8.26 -2.19 -7.89
C ILE A 246 -7.83 -0.71 -7.89
N HIS A 247 -6.52 -0.46 -7.80
CA HIS A 247 -5.92 0.87 -7.89
C HIS A 247 -5.23 1.13 -9.23
N GLY A 248 -5.48 0.32 -10.26
CA GLY A 248 -4.79 0.42 -11.54
C GLY A 248 -3.39 -0.20 -11.55
N GLU A 249 -2.73 -0.13 -12.70
CA GLU A 249 -1.45 -0.78 -12.99
C GLU A 249 -0.50 0.16 -13.73
N LEU A 250 0.82 -0.04 -13.59
CA LEU A 250 1.84 0.83 -14.18
C LEU A 250 1.78 0.91 -15.72
N GLU A 251 1.27 -0.13 -16.38
CA GLU A 251 1.10 -0.14 -17.84
C GLU A 251 0.05 0.88 -18.32
N LYS A 252 -0.84 1.32 -17.42
CA LYS A 252 -1.89 2.32 -17.67
C LYS A 252 -1.94 3.35 -16.54
N PRO A 253 -0.91 4.23 -16.45
CA PRO A 253 -0.79 5.19 -15.35
C PRO A 253 -2.01 6.10 -15.17
N GLU A 254 -2.79 6.33 -16.23
CA GLU A 254 -4.01 7.13 -16.19
C GLU A 254 -5.11 6.54 -15.29
N ASN A 255 -5.06 5.23 -15.02
CA ASN A 255 -6.02 4.53 -14.16
C ASN A 255 -5.52 4.36 -12.72
N ILE A 256 -4.35 4.92 -12.38
CA ILE A 256 -3.79 4.79 -11.04
C ILE A 256 -4.64 5.57 -10.03
N ILE A 257 -5.10 4.85 -9.01
CA ILE A 257 -5.87 5.40 -7.90
C ILE A 257 -4.95 5.48 -6.68
N PHE A 258 -4.40 6.67 -6.47
CA PHE A 258 -3.64 7.02 -5.27
C PHE A 258 -4.42 8.10 -4.52
N GLY A 259 -4.78 7.86 -3.25
CA GLY A 259 -5.69 8.73 -2.52
C GLY A 259 -6.28 8.13 -1.25
N TYR A 260 -7.34 8.72 -0.72
CA TYR A 260 -7.93 8.31 0.55
C TYR A 260 -9.33 7.70 0.37
N GLY A 261 -9.71 6.80 1.28
CA GLY A 261 -10.92 5.99 1.19
C GLY A 261 -11.47 5.57 2.55
N ASP A 262 -11.53 6.52 3.50
CA ASP A 262 -12.13 6.32 4.82
C ASP A 262 -13.46 7.10 4.96
N GLU A 263 -14.49 6.62 4.27
CA GLU A 263 -15.84 7.22 4.35
C GLU A 263 -16.54 6.96 5.69
N LEU A 264 -16.01 6.03 6.48
CA LEU A 264 -16.48 5.70 7.83
C LEU A 264 -15.93 6.68 8.89
N ASP A 265 -14.99 7.55 8.53
CA ASP A 265 -14.49 8.61 9.41
C ASP A 265 -15.52 9.73 9.54
N LYS A 266 -15.74 10.21 10.76
CA LYS A 266 -16.72 11.27 11.05
C LYS A 266 -16.45 12.57 10.29
N SER A 267 -15.18 12.85 10.01
CA SER A 267 -14.74 14.05 9.30
C SER A 267 -15.08 13.99 7.81
N TYR A 268 -15.38 12.80 7.26
CA TYR A 268 -15.77 12.66 5.86
C TYR A 268 -17.10 13.36 5.58
N GLN A 269 -18.05 13.31 6.52
CA GLN A 269 -19.30 14.08 6.38
C GLN A 269 -19.01 15.59 6.33
N SER A 270 -18.08 16.07 7.16
CA SER A 270 -17.66 17.48 7.12
C SER A 270 -17.05 17.87 5.77
N ILE A 271 -16.31 16.97 5.11
CA ILE A 271 -15.77 17.18 3.76
C ILE A 271 -16.91 17.38 2.75
N LEU A 272 -17.93 16.52 2.79
CA LEU A 272 -19.08 16.62 1.89
C LEU A 272 -19.89 17.91 2.12
N ASP A 273 -20.07 18.30 3.38
CA ASP A 273 -20.86 19.46 3.76
C ASP A 273 -20.21 20.80 3.32
N MET A 274 -18.89 20.83 3.11
CA MET A 274 -18.18 22.02 2.61
C MET A 274 -18.48 22.34 1.14
N ASN A 275 -19.00 21.39 0.37
CA ASN A 275 -19.36 21.56 -1.03
C ASN A 275 -18.21 22.14 -1.91
N ASP A 276 -16.98 21.72 -1.62
CA ASP A 276 -15.78 22.04 -2.40
C ASP A 276 -15.21 20.77 -3.04
N ASN A 277 -15.19 20.73 -4.37
CA ASN A 277 -14.72 19.57 -5.13
C ASN A 277 -13.20 19.35 -5.00
N GLU A 278 -12.41 20.36 -4.61
CA GLU A 278 -10.98 20.18 -4.39
C GLU A 278 -10.70 19.24 -3.21
N LEU A 279 -11.60 19.18 -2.22
CA LEU A 279 -11.48 18.23 -1.11
C LEU A 279 -11.75 16.78 -1.56
N LEU A 280 -12.56 16.59 -2.60
CA LEU A 280 -12.97 15.28 -3.12
C LEU A 280 -12.06 14.74 -4.22
N ARG A 281 -11.07 15.52 -4.66
CA ARG A 281 -10.23 15.25 -5.83
C ARG A 281 -9.53 13.88 -5.80
N TYR A 282 -9.10 13.43 -4.61
CA TYR A 282 -8.39 12.16 -4.41
C TYR A 282 -9.18 11.16 -3.56
N VAL A 283 -10.51 11.24 -3.58
CA VAL A 283 -11.38 10.24 -2.95
C VAL A 283 -11.43 8.98 -3.82
N LYS A 284 -11.00 7.85 -3.26
CA LYS A 284 -10.93 6.56 -3.98
C LYS A 284 -12.30 6.06 -4.46
N SER A 285 -13.37 6.26 -3.70
CA SER A 285 -14.71 5.77 -4.06
C SER A 285 -15.27 6.40 -5.34
N VAL A 286 -14.97 7.67 -5.58
CA VAL A 286 -15.31 8.35 -6.84
C VAL A 286 -14.43 7.80 -7.97
N LYS A 287 -13.13 7.64 -7.72
CA LYS A 287 -12.16 7.10 -8.69
C LYS A 287 -12.46 5.67 -9.12
N TYR A 288 -13.06 4.85 -8.25
CA TYR A 288 -13.49 3.49 -8.60
C TYR A 288 -14.56 3.45 -9.72
N LEU A 289 -15.22 4.56 -10.03
CA LEU A 289 -16.18 4.65 -11.14
C LEU A 289 -15.50 4.86 -12.51
N GLU A 290 -14.21 5.22 -12.53
CA GLU A 290 -13.47 5.47 -13.77
C GLU A 290 -13.13 4.16 -14.51
N THR A 291 -13.17 3.01 -13.83
CA THR A 291 -12.89 1.68 -14.40
C THR A 291 -13.90 0.64 -13.92
N ARG A 292 -13.88 -0.56 -14.53
CA ARG A 292 -14.74 -1.67 -14.11
C ARG A 292 -14.22 -2.46 -12.90
N HIS A 293 -13.02 -2.19 -12.42
CA HIS A 293 -12.35 -2.99 -11.40
C HIS A 293 -13.19 -3.19 -10.13
N TYR A 294 -13.79 -2.12 -9.62
CA TYR A 294 -14.67 -2.21 -8.45
C TYR A 294 -15.97 -2.97 -8.73
N HIS A 295 -16.55 -2.80 -9.92
CA HIS A 295 -17.75 -3.54 -10.32
C HIS A 295 -17.47 -5.04 -10.44
N ASP A 296 -16.35 -5.42 -11.05
CA ASP A 296 -15.94 -6.81 -11.20
C ASP A 296 -15.66 -7.47 -9.84
N LEU A 297 -15.15 -6.69 -8.86
CA LEU A 297 -15.05 -7.12 -7.47
C LEU A 297 -16.45 -7.37 -6.89
N LEU A 298 -17.40 -6.44 -7.01
CA LEU A 298 -18.76 -6.62 -6.49
C LEU A 298 -19.44 -7.87 -7.09
N GLU A 299 -19.34 -8.07 -8.41
CA GLU A 299 -19.84 -9.29 -9.08
C GLU A 299 -19.22 -10.56 -8.48
N PHE A 300 -17.92 -10.53 -8.17
CA PHE A 300 -17.23 -11.64 -7.52
C PHE A 300 -17.75 -11.92 -6.10
N LEU A 301 -17.96 -10.87 -5.29
CA LEU A 301 -18.46 -11.00 -3.92
C LEU A 301 -19.89 -11.56 -3.88
N LEU A 302 -20.73 -11.19 -4.86
CA LEU A 302 -22.12 -11.64 -4.97
C LEU A 302 -22.25 -13.07 -5.50
N ALA A 303 -21.30 -13.55 -6.30
CA ALA A 303 -21.43 -14.80 -7.06
C ALA A 303 -21.58 -16.06 -6.20
N ALA A 304 -20.87 -16.16 -5.07
CA ALA A 304 -20.89 -17.32 -4.17
C ALA A 304 -20.28 -16.97 -2.81
N PRO A 305 -20.45 -17.81 -1.77
CA PRO A 305 -19.63 -17.73 -0.56
C PRO A 305 -18.14 -17.70 -0.91
N PHE A 306 -17.34 -16.97 -0.12
CA PHE A 306 -15.90 -16.82 -0.37
C PHE A 306 -15.07 -16.70 0.91
N GLN A 307 -13.84 -17.20 0.84
CA GLN A 307 -12.79 -16.97 1.83
C GLN A 307 -11.87 -15.84 1.35
N VAL A 308 -11.41 -14.99 2.28
CA VAL A 308 -10.41 -13.95 2.03
C VAL A 308 -9.04 -14.42 2.56
N LEU A 309 -8.00 -14.30 1.73
CA LEU A 309 -6.61 -14.34 2.18
C LEU A 309 -6.04 -12.92 2.11
N ILE A 310 -5.39 -12.46 3.16
CA ILE A 310 -4.72 -11.14 3.16
C ILE A 310 -3.22 -11.39 3.05
N MET A 311 -2.62 -11.01 1.92
CA MET A 311 -1.21 -11.23 1.62
C MET A 311 -0.52 -9.88 1.39
N GLY A 312 0.17 -9.39 2.41
CA GLY A 312 0.99 -8.18 2.29
C GLY A 312 0.24 -6.86 2.14
N HIS A 313 -1.08 -6.83 2.28
CA HIS A 313 -1.84 -5.59 2.44
C HIS A 313 -1.82 -5.16 3.90
N SER A 314 -1.65 -3.86 4.16
CA SER A 314 -1.57 -3.30 5.52
C SER A 314 -2.94 -3.24 6.22
N CYS A 315 -4.02 -3.33 5.46
CA CYS A 315 -5.40 -3.08 5.87
C CYS A 315 -5.58 -1.71 6.55
N GLY A 316 -4.78 -0.73 6.14
CA GLY A 316 -4.82 0.65 6.63
C GLY A 316 -6.11 1.38 6.31
N ASN A 317 -6.28 2.56 6.91
CA ASN A 317 -7.51 3.33 6.80
C ASN A 317 -7.74 3.89 5.37
N SER A 318 -6.70 4.03 4.56
CA SER A 318 -6.84 4.58 3.21
C SER A 318 -7.72 3.73 2.29
N ASP A 319 -7.93 2.44 2.59
CA ASP A 319 -8.78 1.51 1.82
C ASP A 319 -10.03 1.05 2.60
N ARG A 320 -10.33 1.72 3.71
CA ARG A 320 -11.25 1.19 4.72
C ARG A 320 -12.65 0.92 4.20
N THR A 321 -13.22 1.81 3.39
CA THR A 321 -14.55 1.64 2.82
C THR A 321 -14.66 0.37 1.97
N LEU A 322 -13.65 0.11 1.13
CA LEU A 322 -13.63 -1.07 0.27
C LEU A 322 -13.42 -2.34 1.08
N LEU A 323 -12.46 -2.33 2.01
CA LEU A 323 -12.19 -3.49 2.87
C LEU A 323 -13.40 -3.81 3.77
N ASN A 324 -14.08 -2.80 4.31
CA ASN A 324 -15.33 -3.01 5.05
C ASN A 324 -16.39 -3.70 4.19
N THR A 325 -16.58 -3.24 2.95
CA THR A 325 -17.51 -3.86 1.98
C THR A 325 -17.21 -5.34 1.79
N VAL A 326 -15.93 -5.71 1.64
CA VAL A 326 -15.50 -7.12 1.49
C VAL A 326 -15.70 -7.91 2.79
N PHE A 327 -15.20 -7.38 3.91
CA PHE A 327 -15.09 -8.10 5.17
C PHE A 327 -16.42 -8.29 5.87
N GLU A 328 -17.39 -7.39 5.66
CA GLU A 328 -18.75 -7.48 6.22
C GLU A 328 -19.77 -8.05 5.22
N HIS A 329 -19.35 -8.36 3.98
CA HIS A 329 -20.22 -8.98 2.98
C HIS A 329 -20.86 -10.28 3.49
N GLU A 330 -22.13 -10.53 3.19
CA GLU A 330 -22.87 -11.72 3.66
C GLU A 330 -22.35 -13.06 3.12
N ASN A 331 -21.55 -13.00 2.05
CA ASN A 331 -20.88 -14.16 1.45
C ASN A 331 -19.45 -14.37 1.98
N CYS A 332 -18.88 -13.44 2.75
CA CYS A 332 -17.56 -13.62 3.35
C CYS A 332 -17.65 -14.61 4.51
N VAL A 333 -17.03 -15.79 4.34
CA VAL A 333 -17.11 -16.87 5.35
C VAL A 333 -15.88 -16.95 6.24
N SER A 334 -14.74 -16.39 5.83
CA SER A 334 -13.54 -16.29 6.67
C SER A 334 -12.50 -15.34 6.09
N ILE A 335 -11.64 -14.81 6.95
CA ILE A 335 -10.51 -13.93 6.63
C ILE A 335 -9.26 -14.51 7.27
N LYS A 336 -8.27 -14.83 6.44
CA LYS A 336 -7.02 -15.47 6.83
C LYS A 336 -5.82 -14.55 6.57
N PRO A 337 -5.30 -13.90 7.61
CA PRO A 337 -4.10 -13.07 7.50
C PRO A 337 -2.85 -13.90 7.23
N PHE A 338 -2.03 -13.48 6.25
CA PHE A 338 -0.66 -13.91 6.10
C PHE A 338 0.23 -12.82 6.70
N TYR A 339 0.96 -13.19 7.76
CA TYR A 339 1.77 -12.24 8.51
C TYR A 339 3.26 -12.50 8.27
N HIS A 340 4.09 -11.48 8.45
CA HIS A 340 5.52 -11.59 8.31
C HIS A 340 6.17 -11.92 9.65
N LYS A 341 7.19 -12.78 9.62
CA LYS A 341 8.00 -13.15 10.78
C LYS A 341 9.46 -12.86 10.49
N TRP A 342 10.07 -12.03 11.32
CA TRP A 342 11.49 -11.67 11.20
C TRP A 342 12.39 -12.74 11.85
N GLU A 343 13.67 -12.74 11.47
CA GLU A 343 14.67 -13.69 11.98
C GLU A 343 14.84 -13.63 13.51
N ASP A 344 14.62 -12.46 14.11
CA ASP A 344 14.67 -12.24 15.56
C ASP A 344 13.44 -12.78 16.32
N GLY A 345 12.49 -13.39 15.60
CA GLY A 345 11.29 -14.00 16.15
C GLY A 345 10.10 -13.05 16.32
N ARG A 346 10.26 -11.74 16.05
CA ARG A 346 9.14 -10.80 16.01
C ARG A 346 8.20 -11.12 14.84
N ASP A 347 6.95 -10.69 14.95
CA ASP A 347 5.98 -10.78 13.87
C ASP A 347 5.03 -9.58 13.84
N ASN A 348 4.42 -9.32 12.68
CA ASN A 348 3.47 -8.21 12.50
C ASN A 348 1.99 -8.63 12.64
N TYR A 349 1.71 -9.83 13.17
CA TYR A 349 0.35 -10.35 13.23
C TYR A 349 -0.59 -9.43 14.02
N LEU A 350 -0.15 -8.95 15.18
CA LEU A 350 -0.98 -8.11 16.04
C LEU A 350 -1.35 -6.79 15.36
N GLU A 351 -0.39 -6.14 14.71
CA GLU A 351 -0.61 -4.91 13.95
C GLU A 351 -1.59 -5.15 12.79
N LEU A 352 -1.39 -6.22 12.02
CA LEU A 352 -2.25 -6.58 10.91
C LEU A 352 -3.70 -6.83 11.37
N VAL A 353 -3.90 -7.59 12.45
CA VAL A 353 -5.24 -7.85 12.99
C VAL A 353 -5.89 -6.60 13.58
N GLN A 354 -5.12 -5.72 14.21
CA GLN A 354 -5.62 -4.41 14.66
C GLN A 354 -6.10 -3.56 13.47
N ASN A 355 -5.33 -3.51 12.39
CA ASN A 355 -5.75 -2.83 11.16
C ASN A 355 -7.01 -3.47 10.58
N ILE A 356 -7.06 -4.80 10.44
CA ILE A 356 -8.28 -5.52 10.00
C ILE A 356 -9.48 -5.15 10.86
N SER A 357 -9.35 -5.12 12.19
CA SER A 357 -10.46 -4.78 13.09
C SER A 357 -11.03 -3.38 12.84
N ARG A 358 -10.21 -2.39 12.44
CA ARG A 358 -10.67 -1.03 12.13
C ARG A 358 -11.58 -0.99 10.91
N ASN A 359 -11.47 -1.99 10.03
CA ASN A 359 -12.30 -2.14 8.84
C ASN A 359 -13.68 -2.76 9.13
N PHE A 360 -13.98 -3.13 10.37
CA PHE A 360 -15.30 -3.63 10.77
C PHE A 360 -16.11 -2.57 11.51
N THR A 361 -17.40 -2.51 11.22
CA THR A 361 -18.40 -1.80 12.04
C THR A 361 -19.04 -2.75 13.06
N ASN A 362 -19.00 -4.06 12.79
CA ASN A 362 -19.56 -5.11 13.62
C ASN A 362 -18.45 -6.00 14.22
N MET A 363 -18.13 -5.76 15.49
CA MET A 363 -17.08 -6.49 16.21
C MET A 363 -17.42 -7.97 16.46
N LYS A 364 -18.69 -8.37 16.39
CA LYS A 364 -19.07 -9.79 16.44
C LYS A 364 -18.65 -10.49 15.15
N LEU A 365 -18.91 -9.88 13.99
CA LEU A 365 -18.46 -10.43 12.69
C LEU A 365 -16.94 -10.48 12.60
N PHE A 366 -16.24 -9.47 13.08
CA PHE A 366 -14.77 -9.49 13.15
C PHE A 366 -14.24 -10.73 13.87
N ARG A 367 -14.73 -11.00 15.09
CA ARG A 367 -14.29 -12.15 15.90
C ARG A 367 -14.73 -13.50 15.32
N ASP A 368 -15.81 -13.53 14.54
CA ASP A 368 -16.30 -14.76 13.92
C ASP A 368 -15.59 -15.08 12.59
N ARG A 369 -15.20 -14.07 11.82
CA ARG A 369 -14.62 -14.24 10.47
C ARG A 369 -13.11 -14.28 10.43
N VAL A 370 -12.42 -13.53 11.29
CA VAL A 370 -10.95 -13.53 11.31
C VAL A 370 -10.47 -14.78 12.03
N VAL A 371 -9.71 -15.61 11.32
CA VAL A 371 -9.21 -16.89 11.86
C VAL A 371 -8.19 -16.67 12.98
N ASN A 372 -8.02 -17.67 13.84
CA ASN A 372 -7.05 -17.61 14.92
C ASN A 372 -5.61 -17.62 14.38
N LYS A 373 -4.66 -17.06 15.16
CA LYS A 373 -3.23 -17.00 14.79
C LYS A 373 -2.65 -18.38 14.43
N GLU A 374 -3.07 -19.42 15.15
CA GLU A 374 -2.65 -20.82 14.94
C GLU A 374 -3.01 -21.36 13.54
N GLN A 375 -4.05 -20.80 12.94
CA GLN A 375 -4.52 -21.17 11.60
C GLN A 375 -3.85 -20.32 10.51
N CYS A 376 -3.22 -19.20 10.88
CA CYS A 376 -2.58 -18.27 9.95
C CYS A 376 -1.25 -18.83 9.42
N LYS A 377 -0.82 -18.30 8.27
CA LYS A 377 0.44 -18.68 7.62
C LYS A 377 1.40 -17.49 7.59
N THR A 378 2.69 -17.76 7.50
CA THR A 378 3.72 -16.73 7.33
C THR A 378 4.02 -16.49 5.86
N MET A 379 4.42 -15.26 5.53
CA MET A 379 4.91 -14.87 4.20
C MET A 379 6.38 -14.45 4.23
#